data_AF-A0A3A9J4V5-F1
#
_entry.id   AF-A0A3A9J4V5-F1
#
_cell.length_a   1.000
_cell.length_b   1.000
_cell.length_c   1.000
_cell.angle_alpha   90.00
_cell.angle_beta   90.00
_cell.angle_gamma   90.00
#
_symmetry.space_group_name_H-M   'P 1'
#
loop_
_entity.id
_entity.type
_entity.pdbx_description
1 polymer ?
#
loop_
_entity_poly.entity_id
_entity_poly.type
_entity_poly.pdbx_seq_one_letter_code
_entity_poly.pdbx_strand_id
1 'polypeptide(L)'
;MEAVDLALCLAVDVSASVDFDEFGLMVGGLAEAFRQERIIAAATAGPRGAIAVALLFWSSRQELAVPWIRVAGAEAGHALADAIDNSPRLPAPGATALGPGMAAG
;
A
#
# COMPACT_ATOMS: atom_id res chain seq x y z
N MET A 1 9.79 6.43 -15.86
CA MET A 1 9.15 5.10 -15.89
C MET A 1 8.74 4.81 -17.32
N GLU A 2 8.94 3.59 -17.81
CA GLU A 2 8.46 3.17 -19.13
C GLU A 2 6.91 3.12 -19.17
N ALA A 3 6.33 3.06 -20.37
CA ALA A 3 4.89 2.93 -20.54
C ALA A 3 4.39 1.59 -19.94
N VAL A 4 3.20 1.63 -19.33
CA VAL A 4 2.55 0.49 -18.67
C VAL A 4 1.14 0.28 -19.21
N ASP A 5 0.56 -0.90 -19.01
CA ASP A 5 -0.80 -1.23 -19.45
C ASP A 5 -1.87 -0.54 -18.57
N LEU A 6 -1.57 -0.37 -17.29
CA LEU A 6 -2.43 0.27 -16.29
C LEU A 6 -1.59 1.04 -15.27
N ALA A 7 -2.08 2.22 -14.88
CA ALA A 7 -1.63 2.91 -13.67
C ALA A 7 -2.71 2.74 -12.59
N LEU A 8 -2.38 2.02 -11.52
CA LEU A 8 -3.27 1.65 -10.42
C LEU A 8 -2.88 2.42 -9.15
N CYS A 9 -3.75 3.31 -8.67
CA CYS A 9 -3.61 3.94 -7.37
C CYS A 9 -4.47 3.21 -6.34
N LEU A 10 -3.85 2.65 -5.31
CA LEU A 10 -4.53 1.99 -4.20
C LEU A 10 -4.70 3.00 -3.07
N ALA A 11 -5.90 3.51 -2.89
CA ALA A 11 -6.21 4.44 -1.81
C ALA A 11 -6.68 3.69 -0.56
N VAL A 12 -6.00 3.91 0.57
CA VAL A 12 -6.33 3.33 1.88
C VAL A 12 -6.79 4.46 2.81
N ASP A 13 -7.94 4.27 3.44
CA ASP A 13 -8.44 5.19 4.47
C ASP A 13 -7.57 5.06 5.74
N VAL A 14 -7.04 6.19 6.20
CA VAL A 14 -6.24 6.29 7.43
C VAL A 14 -6.85 7.27 8.43
N SER A 15 -8.16 7.50 8.34
CA SER A 15 -8.92 8.36 9.24
C SER A 15 -8.87 7.90 10.69
N ALA A 16 -9.26 8.79 11.60
CA ALA A 16 -9.19 8.56 13.04
C ALA A 16 -10.08 7.42 13.55
N SER A 17 -11.05 6.95 12.76
CA SER A 17 -11.89 5.78 13.08
C SER A 17 -11.21 4.45 12.79
N VAL A 18 -10.13 4.44 12.01
CA VAL A 18 -9.37 3.22 11.71
C VAL A 18 -8.43 2.95 12.88
N ASP A 19 -8.46 1.77 13.49
CA ASP A 19 -7.47 1.39 14.52
C ASP A 19 -6.24 0.71 13.91
N PHE A 20 -5.21 0.41 14.73
CA PHE A 20 -3.96 -0.18 14.23
C PHE A 20 -4.13 -1.58 13.66
N ASP A 21 -5.07 -2.37 14.17
CA ASP A 21 -5.32 -3.72 13.70
C ASP A 21 -6.04 -3.67 12.34
N GLU A 22 -7.05 -2.81 12.19
CA GLU A 22 -7.74 -2.58 10.93
C GLU A 22 -6.79 -2.07 9.84
N PHE A 23 -5.92 -1.11 10.18
CA PHE A 23 -4.90 -0.64 9.24
C PHE A 23 -3.92 -1.76 8.84
N GLY A 24 -3.45 -2.54 9.82
CA GLY A 24 -2.56 -3.67 9.58
C GLY A 24 -3.21 -4.70 8.66
N LEU A 25 -4.49 -5.00 8.84
CA LEU A 25 -5.25 -5.89 7.96
C LEU A 25 -5.37 -5.33 6.53
N MET A 26 -5.64 -4.03 6.37
CA MET A 26 -5.74 -3.41 5.05
C MET A 26 -4.40 -3.41 4.31
N VAL A 27 -3.35 -2.91 4.95
CA VAL A 27 -2.01 -2.81 4.34
C VAL A 27 -1.40 -4.19 4.12
N GLY A 28 -1.46 -5.07 5.12
CA GLY A 28 -0.97 -6.44 5.01
C GLY A 28 -1.73 -7.26 3.96
N GLY A 29 -3.05 -7.06 3.84
CA GLY A 29 -3.84 -7.69 2.79
C GLY A 29 -3.43 -7.24 1.38
N LEU A 30 -3.10 -5.97 1.20
CA LEU A 30 -2.57 -5.44 -0.07
C LEU A 30 -1.17 -5.99 -0.37
N ALA A 31 -0.27 -6.00 0.62
CA ALA A 31 1.06 -6.56 0.45
C ALA A 31 1.00 -8.05 0.08
N GLU A 32 0.19 -8.82 0.81
CA GLU A 32 0.01 -10.25 0.53
C GLU A 32 -0.57 -10.48 -0.87
N ALA A 33 -1.51 -9.66 -1.33
CA ALA A 33 -2.01 -9.75 -2.70
C ALA A 33 -0.89 -9.66 -3.75
N PHE A 34 0.10 -8.78 -3.56
CA PHE A 34 1.24 -8.65 -4.50
C PHE A 34 2.34 -9.71 -4.31
N ARG A 35 2.23 -10.59 -3.32
CA ARG A 35 3.05 -11.82 -3.21
C ARG A 35 2.44 -13.02 -3.95
N GLN A 36 1.17 -12.93 -4.31
CA GLN A 36 0.47 -14.03 -4.97
C GLN A 36 0.81 -14.06 -6.46
N GLU A 37 1.40 -15.17 -6.93
CA GLU A 37 1.76 -15.38 -8.34
C GLU A 37 0.61 -15.06 -9.30
N ARG A 38 -0.63 -15.43 -8.93
CA ARG A 38 -1.82 -15.18 -9.75
C ARG A 38 -2.10 -13.69 -9.98
N ILE A 39 -1.82 -12.84 -8.98
CA ILE A 39 -2.04 -11.39 -9.05
C ILE A 39 -0.97 -10.76 -9.91
N ILE A 40 0.28 -11.18 -9.72
CA ILE A 40 1.41 -10.73 -10.55
C ILE A 40 1.17 -11.12 -12.01
N ALA A 41 0.77 -12.37 -12.26
CA ALA A 41 0.45 -12.84 -13.61
C ALA A 41 -0.67 -12.03 -14.26
N ALA A 42 -1.72 -11.68 -13.51
CA ALA A 42 -2.80 -10.84 -14.00
C ALA A 42 -2.33 -9.40 -14.27
N ALA A 43 -1.54 -8.83 -13.38
CA ALA A 43 -0.94 -7.51 -13.54
C ALA A 43 -0.04 -7.42 -14.78
N THR A 44 0.64 -8.51 -15.15
CA THR A 44 1.56 -8.53 -16.28
C THR A 44 0.97 -9.18 -17.54
N ALA A 45 -0.34 -9.44 -17.60
CA ALA A 45 -0.97 -10.12 -18.73
C ALA A 45 -1.22 -9.19 -19.94
N GLY A 46 -1.06 -7.88 -19.77
CA GLY A 46 -1.28 -6.90 -20.82
C GLY A 46 -0.17 -6.87 -21.88
N PRO A 47 -0.38 -6.17 -23.01
CA PRO A 47 0.58 -6.10 -24.12
C PRO A 47 1.96 -5.55 -23.74
N ARG A 48 2.05 -4.70 -22.72
CA ARG A 48 3.32 -4.15 -22.22
C ARG A 48 3.92 -4.97 -21.09
N GLY A 49 3.19 -5.97 -20.60
CA GLY A 49 3.64 -6.88 -19.55
C GLY A 49 3.86 -6.19 -18.19
N ALA A 50 3.25 -5.02 -17.96
CA ALA A 50 3.52 -4.25 -16.75
C ALA A 50 2.40 -3.30 -16.35
N ILE A 51 2.25 -3.07 -15.04
CA ILE A 51 1.46 -1.98 -14.45
C ILE A 51 2.35 -1.05 -13.63
N ALA A 52 1.88 0.16 -13.38
CA ALA A 52 2.42 1.04 -12.34
C ALA A 52 1.46 1.01 -11.14
N VAL A 53 1.97 0.82 -9.94
CA VAL A 53 1.17 0.81 -8.70
C VAL A 53 1.70 1.86 -7.73
N ALA A 54 0.80 2.58 -7.07
CA ALA A 54 1.12 3.44 -5.93
C ALA A 54 0.13 3.18 -4.79
N LEU A 55 0.59 3.40 -3.55
CA LEU A 55 -0.26 3.36 -2.36
C LEU A 55 -0.46 4.78 -1.85
N LEU A 56 -1.71 5.21 -1.76
CA LEU A 56 -2.12 6.51 -1.27
C LEU A 56 -2.83 6.35 0.07
N PHE A 57 -2.35 7.02 1.10
CA PHE A 57 -3.11 7.19 2.34
C PHE A 57 -4.00 8.42 2.22
N TRP A 58 -5.27 8.24 2.54
CA TRP A 58 -6.28 9.28 2.43
C TRP A 58 -7.04 9.46 3.75
N SER A 59 -7.09 10.71 4.21
CA SER A 59 -8.00 11.19 5.25
C SER A 59 -8.28 12.68 5.03
N SER A 60 -7.93 13.54 5.99
CA SER A 60 -7.93 15.00 5.83
C SER A 60 -6.85 15.49 4.86
N ARG A 61 -5.82 14.67 4.61
CA ARG A 61 -4.76 14.88 3.62
C ARG A 61 -4.59 13.63 2.75
N GLN A 62 -4.00 13.82 1.58
CA GLN A 62 -3.59 12.76 0.66
C GLN A 62 -2.06 12.67 0.67
N GLU A 63 -1.52 11.50 0.99
CA GLU A 63 -0.07 11.25 1.00
C GLU A 63 0.26 9.96 0.25
N LEU A 64 1.24 10.01 -0.65
CA LEU A 64 1.77 8.79 -1.28
C LEU A 64 2.65 8.06 -0.27
N ALA A 65 2.10 7.01 0.33
CA ALA A 65 2.78 6.13 1.27
C ALA A 65 3.80 5.22 0.56
N VAL A 66 3.48 4.80 -0.67
CA VAL A 66 4.40 4.11 -1.57
C VAL A 66 4.38 4.86 -2.90
N PRO A 67 5.54 5.35 -3.40
CA PRO A 67 5.60 6.01 -4.70
C PRO A 67 5.29 5.02 -5.83
N TRP A 68 5.11 5.52 -7.05
CA TRP A 68 4.82 4.67 -8.20
C TRP A 68 5.95 3.64 -8.43
N ILE A 69 5.61 2.36 -8.33
CA ILE A 69 6.46 1.21 -8.65
C ILE A 69 5.93 0.53 -9.90
N ARG A 70 6.82 0.26 -10.86
CA ARG A 70 6.49 -0.51 -12.05
C ARG A 70 6.59 -2.00 -11.72
N VAL A 71 5.48 -2.72 -11.81
CA VAL A 71 5.40 -4.17 -11.61
C VAL A 71 5.40 -4.83 -12.98
N ALA A 72 6.48 -5.53 -13.30
CA ALA A 72 6.66 -6.26 -14.57
C ALA A 72 7.01 -7.75 -14.37
N GLY A 73 6.83 -8.27 -13.15
CA GLY A 73 7.14 -9.65 -12.79
C GLY A 73 7.23 -9.85 -11.27
N ALA A 74 7.59 -11.06 -10.85
CA ALA A 74 7.57 -11.47 -9.44
C ALA A 74 8.49 -10.62 -8.55
N GLU A 75 9.72 -10.34 -9.00
CA GLU A 75 10.67 -9.52 -8.24
C GLU A 75 10.09 -8.14 -7.92
N ALA A 76 9.55 -7.44 -8.94
CA ALA A 76 8.95 -6.13 -8.76
C ALA A 76 7.64 -6.18 -7.94
N GLY A 77 6.86 -7.26 -8.08
CA GLY A 77 5.66 -7.48 -7.27
C GLY A 77 6.00 -7.67 -5.78
N HIS A 78 7.02 -8.46 -5.47
CA HIS A 78 7.49 -8.65 -4.09
C HIS A 78 8.12 -7.37 -3.52
N ALA A 79 8.89 -6.63 -4.32
CA ALA A 79 9.43 -5.33 -3.89
C ALA A 79 8.32 -4.31 -3.58
N LEU A 80 7.22 -4.32 -4.35
CA LEU A 80 6.02 -3.53 -4.03
C LEU A 80 5.35 -4.02 -2.74
N ALA A 81 5.20 -5.33 -2.55
CA ALA A 81 4.63 -5.89 -1.32
C ALA A 81 5.43 -5.48 -0.08
N ASP A 82 6.76 -5.56 -0.16
CA ASP A 82 7.65 -5.14 0.93
C ASP A 82 7.58 -3.63 1.17
N ALA A 83 7.44 -2.81 0.12
CA ALA A 83 7.23 -1.38 0.28
C ALA A 83 5.89 -1.05 0.94
N ILE A 84 4.83 -1.80 0.64
CA ILE A 84 3.51 -1.67 1.27
C ILE A 84 3.60 -2.04 2.75
N ASP A 85 4.19 -3.19 3.10
CA ASP A 85 4.32 -3.63 4.50
C ASP A 85 5.16 -2.67 5.36
N ASN A 86 6.18 -2.05 4.77
CA ASN A 86 7.04 -1.09 5.46
C ASN A 86 6.51 0.36 5.39
N SER A 87 5.33 0.58 4.81
CA SER A 87 4.75 1.92 4.73
C SER A 87 4.34 2.41 6.13
N PRO A 88 4.87 3.55 6.60
CA PRO A 88 4.68 3.95 7.98
C PRO A 88 3.26 4.49 8.19
N ARG A 89 2.54 3.94 9.15
CA ARG A 89 1.36 4.62 9.69
C ARG A 89 1.80 5.69 10.67
N LEU A 90 2.13 6.87 10.16
CA LEU A 90 2.40 8.01 11.04
C LEU A 90 1.05 8.56 11.54
N PRO A 91 0.80 8.59 12.87
CA PRO A 91 -0.36 9.31 13.37
C PRO A 91 -0.21 10.79 12.98
N ALA A 92 -1.29 11.39 12.48
CA ALA A 92 -1.28 12.82 12.16
C ALA A 92 -0.86 13.62 13.41
N PRO A 93 0.03 14.62 13.28
CA PRO A 93 0.38 15.50 14.38
C PRO A 93 -0.89 16.11 14.98
N GLY A 94 -1.15 15.86 16.28
CA GLY A 94 -2.34 16.34 16.99
C GLY A 94 -3.40 15.28 17.30
N ALA A 95 -3.27 14.05 16.78
CA ALA A 95 -4.05 12.90 17.26
C ALA A 95 -3.46 12.39 18.59
N THR A 96 -3.52 13.21 19.64
CA THR A 96 -3.13 12.81 21.00
C THR A 96 -4.23 11.90 21.57
N ALA A 97 -4.34 10.68 21.05
CA ALA A 97 -5.04 9.61 21.75
C ALA A 97 -4.07 9.09 22.82
N LEU A 98 -4.28 9.48 24.08
CA LEU A 98 -3.54 8.92 25.23
C LEU A 98 -3.76 7.40 25.37
N GLY A 99 -4.82 6.86 24.75
CA GLY A 99 -5.22 5.44 24.83
C GLY A 99 -4.20 4.45 24.24
N PRO A 100 -3.79 4.55 22.96
CA PRO A 100 -2.77 3.67 22.38
C PRO A 100 -1.41 3.74 23.10
N GLY A 101 -1.07 4.88 23.70
CA GLY A 101 0.14 5.05 24.51
C GLY A 101 0.13 4.26 25.82
N MET A 102 -1.04 3.81 26.30
CA MET A 102 -1.18 2.97 27.50
C MET A 102 -1.26 1.47 27.20
N ALA A 103 -1.61 1.06 25.98
CA ALA A 103 -1.70 -0.35 25.59
C ALA A 103 -0.35 -0.99 25.24
N ALA A 104 0.69 -0.16 25.04
CA ALA A 104 2.06 -0.59 24.77
C ALA A 104 2.96 -0.60 26.04
N GLY A 105 2.36 -0.49 27.23
CA GLY A 105 3.04 -0.54 28.54
C GLY A 105 2.82 -1.86 29.27
#